data_AF-A0A257KZ53-F1
#
_entry.id   AF-A0A257KZ53-F1
#
_cell.length_a   1.000
_cell.length_b   1.000
_cell.length_c   1.000
_cell.angle_alpha   90.00
_cell.angle_beta   90.00
_cell.angle_gamma   90.00
#
_symmetry.space_group_name_H-M   'P 1'
#
loop_
_entity.id
_entity.type
_entity.pdbx_description
1 polymer ?
#
loop_
_entity_poly.entity_id
_entity_poly.type
_entity_poly.pdbx_seq_one_letter_code
_entity_poly.pdbx_strand_id
1 'polypeptide(L)' 'MASPGKKAFALRIDPALWAEIERMAAAELRSANAQVEYLLREALRARLGDAALQRRVPQPAPEEPGAG' A
#
# COMPACT_ATOMS: atom_id res chain seq x y z
N MET A 1 1.48 -13.24 -7.66
CA MET A 1 0.69 -13.56 -6.45
C MET A 1 0.66 -12.32 -5.56
N ALA A 2 -0.47 -12.01 -4.93
CA ALA A 2 -0.51 -10.94 -3.92
C ALA A 2 0.41 -11.31 -2.76
N SER A 3 1.16 -10.34 -2.23
CA SER A 3 1.98 -10.57 -1.03
C SER A 3 1.05 -10.94 0.14
N PRO A 4 1.34 -12.01 0.91
CA PRO A 4 0.53 -12.39 2.06
C PRO A 4 0.32 -11.19 3.00
N GLY A 5 -0.93 -10.96 3.42
CA GLY A 5 -1.30 -9.85 4.30
C GLY A 5 -1.45 -8.48 3.62
N LYS A 6 -1.28 -8.36 2.28
CA LYS A 6 -1.56 -7.11 1.54
C LYS A 6 -2.92 -7.19 0.84
N LYS A 7 -3.77 -6.19 1.09
CA LYS A 7 -5.05 -6.03 0.37
C LYS A 7 -4.80 -5.41 -0.99
N ALA A 8 -5.18 -6.12 -2.06
CA ALA A 8 -5.22 -5.55 -3.41
C ALA A 8 -6.45 -4.62 -3.54
N PHE A 9 -6.26 -3.43 -4.08
CA PHE A 9 -7.32 -2.44 -4.29
C PHE A 9 -7.12 -1.73 -5.62
N ALA A 10 -8.18 -1.61 -6.42
CA ALA A 10 -8.13 -0.86 -7.66
C ALA A 10 -8.17 0.65 -7.36
N LEU A 11 -7.02 1.32 -7.50
CA LEU A 11 -6.91 2.75 -7.27
C LEU A 11 -7.28 3.51 -8.54
N ARG A 12 -8.21 4.47 -8.43
CA ARG A 12 -8.41 5.48 -9.47
C ARG A 12 -7.42 6.61 -9.23
N ILE A 13 -6.42 6.72 -10.09
CA ILE A 13 -5.34 7.70 -9.96
C ILE A 13 -5.18 8.47 -11.28
N ASP A 14 -4.84 9.75 -11.15
CA ASP A 14 -4.47 10.57 -12.30
C ASP A 14 -3.20 10.00 -12.98
N PRO A 15 -3.17 9.83 -14.31
CA PRO A 15 -2.01 9.27 -15.01
C PRO A 15 -0.71 10.08 -14.85
N ALA A 16 -0.80 11.41 -14.77
CA ALA A 16 0.37 12.26 -14.56
C ALA A 16 0.93 12.08 -13.16
N LEU A 17 0.05 11.98 -12.15
CA LEU A 17 0.46 11.66 -10.78
C LEU A 17 1.12 10.28 -10.69
N TRP A 18 0.58 9.28 -11.39
CA TRP A 18 1.18 7.95 -11.44
C TRP A 18 2.60 7.99 -12.03
N ALA A 19 2.79 8.73 -13.12
CA ALA A 19 4.09 8.84 -13.77
C ALA A 19 5.16 9.48 -12.86
N GLU A 20 4.78 10.45 -12.00
CA GLU A 20 5.69 11.00 -10.99
C GLU A 20 6.07 9.98 -9.93
N ILE A 21 5.10 9.19 -9.45
CA ILE A 21 5.35 8.12 -8.49
C ILE A 21 6.31 7.07 -9.08
N GLU A 22 6.15 6.70 -10.35
CA GLU A 22 7.05 5.77 -11.04
C GLU A 22 8.47 6.33 -11.15
N ARG A 23 8.62 7.62 -11.48
CA ARG A 23 9.93 8.29 -11.51
C ARG A 23 10.61 8.29 -10.15
N MET A 24 9.89 8.63 -9.09
CA MET A 24 10.41 8.59 -7.71
C MET A 24 10.82 7.17 -7.32
N ALA A 25 9.97 6.18 -7.62
CA ALA A 25 10.24 4.79 -7.31
C ALA A 25 11.52 4.30 -8.02
N ALA A 26 11.69 4.64 -9.30
CA ALA A 26 12.88 4.29 -10.07
C ALA A 26 14.15 4.94 -9.48
N ALA A 27 14.08 6.21 -9.10
CA ALA A 27 15.21 6.93 -8.49
C ALA A 27 15.65 6.31 -7.15
N GLU A 28 14.71 5.73 -6.39
CA GLU A 28 14.95 5.14 -5.07
C GLU A 28 15.12 3.60 -5.11
N LEU A 29 15.19 3.02 -6.32
CA LEU A 29 15.30 1.56 -6.55
C LEU A 29 14.16 0.77 -5.85
N ARG A 30 12.95 1.33 -5.85
CA ARG A 30 11.73 0.73 -5.30
C ARG A 30 10.76 0.36 -6.41
N SER A 31 9.86 -0.59 -6.13
CA SER A 31 8.69 -0.78 -6.99
C SER A 31 7.69 0.37 -6.79
N ALA A 32 6.90 0.67 -7.81
CA ALA A 32 5.85 1.69 -7.72
C ALA A 32 4.89 1.42 -6.53
N ASN A 33 4.52 0.14 -6.30
CA ASN A 33 3.68 -0.24 -5.16
C ASN A 33 4.35 0.03 -3.81
N ALA A 34 5.65 -0.24 -3.69
CA ALA A 34 6.40 0.06 -2.46
C ALA A 34 6.50 1.58 -2.24
N GLN A 35 6.62 2.36 -3.32
CA GLN A 35 6.61 3.82 -3.26
C GLN A 35 5.26 4.38 -2.80
N VAL A 36 4.15 3.87 -3.36
CA VAL A 36 2.80 4.24 -2.91
C VAL A 36 2.62 3.93 -1.42
N GLU A 37 3.03 2.74 -0.98
CA GLU A 37 2.93 2.37 0.43
C GLU A 37 3.74 3.31 1.34
N TYR A 38 4.96 3.67 0.93
CA TYR A 38 5.80 4.63 1.65
C TYR A 38 5.14 6.00 1.76
N LEU A 39 4.70 6.58 0.64
CA LEU A 39 4.05 7.88 0.60
C LEU A 39 2.77 7.92 1.44
N LEU A 40 1.95 6.88 1.40
CA LEU A 40 0.74 6.78 2.22
C LEU A 40 1.06 6.71 3.72
N ARG A 41 2.10 5.97 4.12
CA ARG A 41 2.53 5.90 5.53
C ARG A 41 3.01 7.25 6.02
N GLU A 42 3.83 7.95 5.25
CA GLU A 42 4.31 9.30 5.56
C GLU A 42 3.14 10.30 5.65
N ALA A 43 2.25 10.26 4.67
CA ALA A 43 1.04 11.08 4.63
C ALA A 43 0.12 10.86 5.86
N LEU A 44 0.00 9.62 6.34
CA LEU A 44 -0.79 9.30 7.53
C LEU A 44 -0.08 9.72 8.82
N ARG A 45 1.24 9.49 8.95
CA ARG A 45 2.03 9.96 10.10
C ARG A 45 1.95 11.47 10.24
N ALA A 46 2.09 12.22 9.13
CA ALA A 46 1.99 13.67 9.14
C ALA A 46 0.61 14.20 9.59
N ARG A 47 -0.47 13.46 9.31
CA ARG A 47 -1.85 13.87 9.64
C ARG A 47 -2.32 13.41 11.01
N LEU A 48 -1.90 12.23 11.43
CA LEU A 48 -2.47 11.50 12.58
C LEU A 48 -1.44 11.17 13.66
N GLY A 49 -0.15 11.43 13.43
CA GLY A 49 0.95 11.04 14.30
C GLY A 49 1.35 9.57 14.18
N ASP A 50 2.43 9.18 14.87
CA ASP A 50 3.01 7.84 14.77
C ASP A 50 2.11 6.71 15.31
N ALA A 51 1.17 7.04 16.20
CA ALA A 51 0.22 6.09 16.76
C ALA A 51 -0.81 5.58 15.72
N ALA A 52 -0.99 6.28 14.60
CA ALA A 52 -2.03 5.97 13.62
C ALA A 52 -1.83 4.61 12.93
N LEU A 53 -0.57 4.24 12.66
CA LEU A 53 -0.22 2.98 12.00
C LEU A 53 -0.09 1.81 12.99
N GLN A 54 -0.14 2.08 14.30
CA GLN A 54 -0.07 1.07 15.36
C GLN A 54 -1.42 0.41 15.66
N ARG A 55 -2.52 1.00 15.16
CA ARG A 55 -3.85 0.38 15.23
C ARG A 55 -3.83 -0.89 14.37
N ARG A 56 -3.71 -2.05 15.02
CA ARG A 56 -3.81 -3.35 14.35
C ARG A 56 -5.14 -3.43 13.61
N VAL A 57 -5.09 -3.53 12.29
CA VAL A 57 -6.24 -4.01 11.51
C VAL A 57 -6.36 -5.50 11.80
N PRO A 58 -7.52 -6.01 12.25
CA PRO A 58 -7.74 -7.45 12.33
C PRO A 58 -7.44 -8.04 10.95
N GLN A 59 -6.47 -8.95 10.86
CA GLN A 59 -6.25 -9.67 9.61
C GLN A 59 -7.53 -10.46 9.32
N PRO A 60 -8.11 -10.36 8.11
CA PRO A 60 -9.20 -11.25 7.74
C PRO A 60 -8.67 -12.69 7.86
N ALA A 61 -9.50 -13.57 8.43
CA ALA A 61 -9.16 -14.99 8.52
C ALA A 61 -8.78 -15.51 7.12
N PRO A 62 -7.80 -16.43 7.02
CA PRO A 62 -7.49 -17.06 5.75
C PRO A 62 -8.77 -17.67 5.17
N GLU A 63 -9.05 -17.39 3.90
CA GLU A 63 -10.17 -18.02 3.19
C GLU A 63 -9.89 -19.53 3.16
N GLU A 64 -10.74 -20.31 3.85
CA GLU A 64 -10.71 -21.77 3.84
C GLU A 64 -10.78 -22.24 2.37
N PRO A 65 -9.84 -23.07 1.89
CA PRO A 65 -9.93 -23.62 0.54
C PRO A 65 -11.23 -24.41 0.43
N GLY A 66 -12.10 -23.99 -0.49
CA GLY A 66 -13.43 -24.54 -0.68
C GLY A 66 -13.39 -26.07 -0.82
N ALA A 67 -14.24 -26.73 -0.03
CA ALA A 67 -14.70 -28.07 -0.30
C ALA A 67 -15.41 -28.08 -1.68
N GLY A 68 -14.81 -28.77 -2.65
CA GLY A 68 -15.34 -29.01 -3.98
C GLY A 68 -14.54 -30.08 -4.68
#